data_AF-A0A0S3UE86-F1
#
_entry.id   AF-A0A0S3UE86-F1
#
_cell.length_a   1.000
_cell.length_b   1.000
_cell.length_c   1.000
_cell.angle_alpha   90.00
_cell.angle_beta   90.00
_cell.angle_gamma   90.00
#
_symmetry.space_group_name_H-M   'P 1'
#
loop_
_entity.id
_entity.type
_entity.pdbx_description
1 polymer ?
#
loop_
_entity_poly.entity_id
_entity_poly.type
_entity_poly.pdbx_seq_one_letter_code
_entity_poly.pdbx_strand_id
1 'polypeptide(L)'
;MKLKSFVVFFFGVLLTIVVGSAVVKAQSTGQPTVVNITLAPQAQGEYRIESSMTTFSKGVPYRFSIRNAGKKPHEFAIMPPGKTDTRLALLEIEEDELLPNSAATRDFTFSKAGDLEFACHFGNHYSKGMMLPITVR
;
A
#
# COMPACT_ATOMS: atom_id res chain seq x y z
N MET A 1 41.11 -58.35 -49.71
CA MET A 1 40.82 -58.71 -48.30
C MET A 1 39.44 -58.16 -47.96
N LYS A 2 38.39 -58.98 -48.03
CA LYS A 2 37.67 -59.59 -46.89
C LYS A 2 37.06 -58.58 -45.90
N LEU A 3 35.78 -58.27 -46.13
CA LEU A 3 34.61 -58.42 -45.24
C LEU A 3 34.78 -58.11 -43.74
N LYS A 4 33.90 -57.25 -43.21
CA LYS A 4 32.89 -57.62 -42.17
C LYS A 4 31.95 -56.46 -41.84
N SER A 5 30.66 -56.75 -41.98
CA SER A 5 29.51 -55.98 -41.50
C SER A 5 29.57 -55.71 -40.00
N PHE A 6 28.96 -54.61 -39.57
CA PHE A 6 28.26 -54.59 -38.30
C PHE A 6 27.03 -53.68 -38.39
N VAL A 7 25.86 -54.33 -38.41
CA VAL A 7 24.56 -53.71 -38.17
C VAL A 7 24.43 -53.56 -36.65
N VAL A 8 24.10 -52.36 -36.18
CA VAL A 8 23.61 -52.16 -34.81
C VAL A 8 22.27 -51.45 -34.89
N PHE A 9 21.21 -52.20 -34.59
CA PHE A 9 19.90 -51.68 -34.25
C PHE A 9 19.96 -51.16 -32.81
N PHE A 10 19.66 -49.88 -32.60
CA PHE A 10 19.26 -49.36 -31.28
C PHE A 10 17.81 -48.87 -31.36
N PHE A 11 16.90 -49.70 -30.85
CA PHE A 11 15.59 -49.26 -30.37
C PHE A 11 15.80 -48.51 -29.05
N GLY A 12 15.31 -47.28 -28.94
CA GLY A 12 15.47 -46.46 -27.74
C GLY A 12 14.45 -45.34 -27.66
N VAL A 13 13.24 -45.71 -27.22
CA VAL A 13 12.18 -44.93 -26.55
C VAL A 13 12.34 -43.40 -26.54
N LEU A 14 11.49 -42.71 -27.30
CA LEU A 14 11.28 -41.26 -27.21
C LEU A 14 10.37 -40.97 -26.01
N LEU A 15 10.96 -40.57 -24.88
CA LEU A 15 10.22 -40.06 -23.72
C LEU A 15 9.86 -38.58 -23.97
N THR A 16 8.63 -38.33 -24.37
CA THR A 16 8.07 -36.97 -24.47
C THR A 16 7.79 -36.43 -23.06
N ILE A 17 8.75 -35.67 -22.51
CA ILE A 17 8.51 -34.85 -21.33
C ILE A 17 7.69 -33.64 -21.79
N VAL A 18 6.37 -33.68 -21.59
CA VAL A 18 5.53 -32.50 -21.64
C VAL A 18 5.83 -31.69 -20.38
N VAL A 19 6.79 -30.76 -20.47
CA VAL A 19 6.99 -29.75 -19.44
C VAL A 19 5.80 -28.81 -19.53
N GLY A 20 4.82 -29.02 -18.65
CA GLY A 20 3.74 -28.06 -18.43
C GLY A 20 4.36 -26.77 -17.93
N SER A 21 4.44 -25.77 -18.80
CA SER A 21 4.78 -24.40 -18.43
C SER A 21 3.68 -23.84 -17.53
N ALA A 22 3.78 -24.11 -16.23
CA ALA A 22 3.09 -23.33 -15.23
C ALA A 22 3.65 -21.90 -15.33
N VAL A 23 2.92 -21.03 -16.02
CA VAL A 23 3.14 -19.59 -15.96
C VAL A 23 2.80 -19.17 -14.54
N VAL A 24 3.78 -19.27 -13.64
CA VAL A 24 3.73 -18.58 -12.36
C VAL A 24 3.69 -17.10 -12.72
N LYS A 25 2.51 -16.48 -12.60
CA LYS A 25 2.37 -15.04 -12.76
C LYS A 25 3.23 -14.42 -11.66
N ALA A 26 4.43 -13.96 -12.03
CA ALA A 26 5.33 -13.27 -11.13
C ALA A 26 4.57 -12.05 -10.57
N GLN A 27 4.19 -12.15 -9.30
CA GLN A 27 3.63 -11.03 -8.56
C GLN A 27 4.77 -10.04 -8.43
N SER A 28 4.70 -8.92 -9.16
CA SER A 28 5.77 -7.93 -9.19
C SER A 28 6.09 -7.51 -7.76
N THR A 29 7.27 -7.88 -7.25
CA THR A 29 7.85 -7.35 -6.03
C THR A 29 8.33 -5.91 -6.26
N GLY A 30 7.45 -5.06 -6.79
CA GLY A 30 7.70 -3.65 -7.00
C GLY A 30 7.78 -2.94 -5.65
N GLN A 31 8.62 -1.91 -5.57
CA GLN A 31 8.61 -1.04 -4.39
C GLN A 31 7.22 -0.44 -4.18
N PRO A 32 6.80 -0.20 -2.92
CA PRO A 32 5.52 0.43 -2.63
C PRO A 32 5.38 1.78 -3.34
N THR A 33 4.18 2.08 -3.82
CA THR A 33 3.87 3.41 -4.36
C THR A 33 3.90 4.43 -3.24
N VAL A 34 4.73 5.46 -3.34
CA VAL A 34 4.85 6.48 -2.28
C VAL A 34 3.68 7.45 -2.33
N VAL A 35 3.10 7.72 -1.17
CA VAL A 35 1.99 8.65 -0.95
C VAL A 35 2.46 9.70 0.04
N ASN A 36 2.64 10.93 -0.41
CA ASN A 36 3.04 12.03 0.46
C ASN A 36 1.81 12.63 1.11
N ILE A 37 1.84 12.76 2.44
CA ILE A 37 0.77 13.32 3.24
C ILE A 37 1.34 14.46 4.08
N THR A 38 0.68 15.62 4.03
CA THR A 38 0.99 16.75 4.90
C THR A 38 -0.19 17.02 5.82
N LEU A 39 0.06 16.95 7.12
CA LEU A 39 -0.87 17.38 8.16
C LEU A 39 -0.66 18.86 8.42
N ALA A 40 -1.76 19.60 8.60
CA ALA A 40 -1.76 21.05 8.80
C ALA A 40 -0.91 21.82 7.77
N PRO A 41 -1.13 21.62 6.46
CA PRO A 41 -0.40 22.36 5.45
C PRO A 41 -0.68 23.86 5.62
N GLN A 42 0.40 24.64 5.65
CA GLN A 42 0.39 26.02 6.20
C GLN A 42 -0.59 26.95 5.46
N ALA A 43 -0.82 26.71 4.17
CA ALA A 43 -1.71 27.54 3.36
C ALA A 43 -3.21 27.26 3.62
N GLN A 44 -3.55 26.12 4.22
CA GLN A 44 -4.93 25.65 4.38
C GLN A 44 -5.38 25.59 5.85
N GLY A 45 -4.43 25.62 6.79
CA GLY A 45 -4.67 25.76 8.23
C GLY A 45 -4.41 24.50 9.05
N GLU A 46 -4.54 24.62 10.36
CA GLU A 46 -4.08 23.62 11.35
C GLU A 46 -4.87 22.29 11.31
N TYR A 47 -6.09 22.28 10.79
CA TYR A 47 -7.00 21.13 10.84
C TYR A 47 -7.29 20.58 9.44
N ARG A 48 -6.24 20.45 8.63
CA ARG A 48 -6.32 20.00 7.24
C ARG A 48 -5.33 18.87 6.98
N ILE A 49 -5.72 18.00 6.06
CA ILE A 49 -4.87 16.93 5.53
C ILE A 49 -4.77 17.15 4.03
N GLU A 50 -3.55 17.16 3.51
CA GLU A 50 -3.26 17.16 2.07
C GLU A 50 -2.56 15.86 1.72
N SER A 51 -2.92 15.27 0.58
CA SER A 51 -2.31 14.04 0.08
C SER A 51 -2.02 14.14 -1.40
N SER A 52 -0.91 13.53 -1.84
CA SER A 52 -0.55 13.43 -3.26
C SER A 52 -1.52 12.54 -4.06
N MET A 53 -2.34 11.72 -3.40
CA MET A 53 -3.41 10.95 -4.04
C MET A 53 -4.54 10.62 -3.07
N THR A 54 -5.76 10.56 -3.60
CA THR A 54 -6.97 10.19 -2.84
C THR A 54 -7.71 9.00 -3.45
N THR A 55 -7.15 8.40 -4.51
CA THR A 55 -7.67 7.18 -5.12
C THR A 55 -6.60 6.11 -5.06
N PHE A 56 -6.96 4.95 -4.50
CA PHE A 56 -6.08 3.80 -4.31
C PHE A 56 -6.65 2.57 -5.01
N SER A 57 -5.83 1.54 -5.14
CA SER A 57 -6.21 0.24 -5.69
C SER A 57 -6.01 -0.84 -4.63
N LYS A 58 -6.97 -1.74 -4.50
CA LYS A 58 -6.83 -2.90 -3.61
C LYS A 58 -5.65 -3.78 -4.05
N GLY A 59 -4.93 -4.33 -3.09
CA GLY A 59 -3.78 -5.21 -3.32
C GLY A 59 -2.50 -4.53 -3.80
N VAL A 60 -2.50 -3.20 -4.00
CA VAL A 60 -1.30 -2.43 -4.30
C VAL A 60 -0.62 -2.01 -2.99
N PRO A 61 0.69 -2.26 -2.81
CA PRO A 61 1.43 -1.76 -1.65
C PRO A 61 1.68 -0.27 -1.79
N TYR A 62 1.34 0.48 -0.75
CA TYR A 62 1.62 1.91 -0.63
C TYR A 62 2.56 2.18 0.53
N ARG A 63 3.42 3.19 0.38
CA ARG A 63 4.22 3.78 1.45
C ARG A 63 3.72 5.17 1.74
N PHE A 64 3.02 5.32 2.85
CA PHE A 64 2.58 6.62 3.34
C PHE A 64 3.76 7.32 4.01
N SER A 65 4.14 8.47 3.48
CA SER A 65 5.13 9.39 4.06
C SER A 65 4.38 10.58 4.61
N ILE A 66 4.15 10.59 5.93
CA ILE A 66 3.31 11.58 6.62
C ILE A 66 4.23 12.57 7.33
N ARG A 67 4.04 13.87 7.07
CA ARG A 67 4.72 14.96 7.77
C ARG A 67 3.72 15.85 8.47
N ASN A 68 3.99 16.18 9.73
CA ASN A 68 3.28 17.24 10.44
C ASN A 68 3.94 18.61 10.16
N ALA A 69 3.25 19.48 9.42
CA ALA A 69 3.69 20.85 9.14
C ALA A 69 3.06 21.91 10.07
N GLY A 70 2.21 21.47 10.99
CA GLY A 70 1.45 22.30 11.91
C GLY A 70 2.17 22.62 13.21
N LYS A 71 1.43 23.25 14.12
CA LYS A 71 1.91 23.66 15.44
C LYS A 71 1.41 22.77 16.57
N LYS A 72 0.52 21.81 16.27
CA LYS A 72 -0.04 20.87 17.24
C LYS A 72 0.41 19.43 16.93
N PRO A 73 0.49 18.54 17.93
CA PRO A 73 0.50 17.11 17.67
C PRO A 73 -0.73 16.72 16.86
N HIS A 74 -0.55 15.79 15.92
CA HIS A 74 -1.64 15.25 15.11
C HIS A 74 -1.51 13.74 15.04
N GLU A 75 -2.63 13.05 14.96
CA GLU A 75 -2.72 11.64 14.62
C GLU A 75 -2.96 11.50 13.11
N PHE A 76 -2.70 10.32 12.55
CA PHE A 76 -3.15 9.94 11.22
C PHE A 76 -3.77 8.55 11.24
N ALA A 77 -5.05 8.46 10.90
CA ALA A 77 -5.74 7.19 10.73
C ALA A 77 -6.40 7.04 9.35
N ILE A 78 -6.46 5.80 8.87
CA ILE A 78 -7.28 5.40 7.71
C ILE A 78 -8.57 4.79 8.26
N MET A 79 -9.69 5.49 8.05
CA MET A 79 -10.94 5.24 8.77
C MET A 79 -12.13 5.01 7.82
N PRO A 80 -13.16 4.26 8.25
CA PRO A 80 -14.46 4.31 7.58
C PRO A 80 -15.06 5.73 7.69
N PRO A 81 -15.78 6.22 6.66
CA PRO A 81 -16.27 7.60 6.64
C PRO A 81 -17.19 7.93 7.82
N GLY A 82 -16.95 9.06 8.47
CA GLY A 82 -17.81 9.55 9.54
C GLY A 82 -17.69 8.79 10.87
N LYS A 83 -16.74 7.86 11.01
CA LYS A 83 -16.54 7.09 12.25
C LYS A 83 -15.47 7.75 13.11
N THR A 84 -15.70 7.77 14.42
CA THR A 84 -14.79 8.36 15.41
C THR A 84 -14.23 7.35 16.41
N ASP A 85 -14.64 6.09 16.32
CA ASP A 85 -14.10 5.00 17.12
C ASP A 85 -12.83 4.46 16.44
N THR A 86 -11.66 4.92 16.88
CA THR A 86 -10.36 4.61 16.24
C THR A 86 -10.02 3.12 16.24
N ARG A 87 -10.70 2.31 17.06
CA ARG A 87 -10.61 0.83 16.97
C ARG A 87 -11.06 0.26 15.62
N LEU A 88 -11.74 1.06 14.79
CA LEU A 88 -12.12 0.74 13.43
C LEU A 88 -11.07 1.13 12.38
N ALA A 89 -9.97 1.77 12.79
CA ALA A 89 -8.90 2.18 11.90
C ALA A 89 -8.28 0.98 11.21
N LEU A 90 -8.01 1.13 9.91
CA LEU A 90 -7.24 0.13 9.15
C LEU A 90 -5.73 0.31 9.36
N LEU A 91 -5.33 1.53 9.68
CA LEU A 91 -3.97 1.96 10.00
C LEU A 91 -4.12 3.19 10.91
N GLU A 92 -3.27 3.28 11.93
CA GLU A 92 -3.21 4.40 12.85
C GLU A 92 -1.74 4.74 13.13
N ILE A 93 -1.45 6.03 13.21
CA ILE A 93 -0.19 6.59 13.67
C ILE A 93 -0.55 7.63 14.73
N GLU A 94 -0.15 7.35 15.95
CA GLU A 94 -0.50 8.12 17.14
C GLU A 94 0.19 9.50 17.14
N GLU A 95 -0.33 10.43 17.95
CA GLU A 95 0.14 11.82 17.95
C GLU A 95 1.56 12.00 18.47
N ASP A 96 2.08 11.05 19.24
CA ASP A 96 3.43 11.08 19.81
C ASP A 96 4.53 10.83 18.75
N GLU A 97 4.19 10.17 17.65
CA GLU A 97 5.04 10.03 16.47
C GLU A 97 4.95 11.24 15.53
N LEU A 98 3.84 11.98 15.61
CA LEU A 98 3.46 13.05 14.71
C LEU A 98 3.36 14.40 15.44
N LEU A 99 4.35 14.68 16.29
CA LEU A 99 4.61 16.00 16.90
C LEU A 99 4.91 17.10 15.84
N PRO A 100 4.84 18.40 16.21
CA PRO A 100 5.17 19.48 15.27
C PRO A 100 6.53 19.31 14.60
N ASN A 101 6.57 19.41 13.26
CA ASN A 101 7.73 19.20 12.40
C ASN A 101 8.30 17.77 12.37
N SER A 102 7.64 16.78 12.96
CA SER A 102 8.04 15.38 12.81
C SER A 102 7.42 14.75 11.55
N ALA A 103 7.88 13.54 11.24
CA ALA A 103 7.36 12.73 10.17
C ALA A 103 7.39 11.26 10.56
N ALA A 104 6.44 10.50 10.02
CA ALA A 104 6.34 9.05 10.17
C ALA A 104 6.13 8.41 8.80
N THR A 105 6.55 7.16 8.67
CA THR A 105 6.32 6.36 7.45
C THR A 105 5.67 5.04 7.80
N ARG A 106 4.67 4.63 7.01
CA ARG A 106 4.01 3.33 7.13
C ARG A 106 3.76 2.72 5.77
N ASP A 107 4.06 1.44 5.64
CA ASP A 107 3.68 0.64 4.49
C ASP A 107 2.31 0.02 4.76
N PHE A 108 1.37 0.16 3.83
CA PHE A 108 0.03 -0.38 3.97
C PHE A 108 -0.57 -0.77 2.61
N THR A 109 -1.30 -1.88 2.61
CA THR A 109 -1.95 -2.45 1.42
C THR A 109 -3.44 -2.60 1.70
N PHE A 110 -4.28 -1.89 0.94
CA PHE A 110 -5.72 -2.03 1.06
C PHE A 110 -6.18 -3.42 0.61
N SER A 111 -6.88 -4.15 1.46
CA SER A 111 -7.39 -5.49 1.14
C SER A 111 -8.80 -5.48 0.53
N LYS A 112 -9.53 -4.38 0.67
CA LYS A 112 -10.92 -4.21 0.19
C LYS A 112 -11.07 -2.89 -0.53
N ALA A 113 -11.92 -2.88 -1.56
CA ALA A 113 -12.40 -1.67 -2.20
C ALA A 113 -13.48 -1.00 -1.33
N GLY A 114 -13.68 0.30 -1.52
CA GLY A 114 -14.68 1.09 -0.79
C GLY A 114 -14.22 2.51 -0.52
N ASP A 115 -15.14 3.30 0.02
CA ASP A 115 -14.84 4.66 0.46
C ASP A 115 -14.31 4.65 1.90
N LEU A 116 -13.27 5.44 2.12
CA LEU A 116 -12.58 5.62 3.40
C LEU A 116 -12.26 7.10 3.56
N GLU A 117 -11.62 7.46 4.67
CA GLU A 117 -11.05 8.78 4.88
C GLU A 117 -9.70 8.68 5.56
N PHE A 118 -8.83 9.63 5.27
CA PHE A 118 -7.76 9.99 6.19
C PHE A 118 -8.34 10.91 7.24
N ALA A 119 -7.99 10.69 8.50
CA ALA A 119 -8.54 11.46 9.61
C ALA A 119 -7.49 11.65 10.71
N CYS A 120 -7.75 12.66 11.55
CA CYS A 120 -7.07 12.87 12.83
C CYS A 120 -8.17 13.01 13.88
N HIS A 121 -8.26 12.04 14.78
CA HIS A 121 -9.24 12.00 15.86
C HIS A 121 -8.67 12.54 17.19
N PHE A 122 -7.37 12.85 17.25
CA PHE A 122 -6.75 13.50 18.40
C PHE A 122 -7.52 14.74 18.88
N GLY A 123 -7.98 14.70 20.13
CA GLY A 123 -8.76 15.77 20.75
C GLY A 123 -10.04 16.10 19.99
N ASN A 124 -10.10 17.28 19.37
CA ASN A 124 -11.26 17.74 18.60
C ASN A 124 -10.94 18.04 17.12
N HIS A 125 -9.83 17.50 16.60
CA HIS A 125 -9.35 17.83 15.26
C HIS A 125 -10.32 17.36 14.16
N TYR A 126 -10.86 16.14 14.29
CA TYR A 126 -11.90 15.64 13.39
C TYR A 126 -13.12 16.55 13.33
N SER A 127 -13.65 16.96 14.48
CA SER A 127 -14.81 17.86 14.56
C SER A 127 -14.57 19.25 13.97
N LYS A 128 -13.31 19.64 13.82
CA LYS A 128 -12.88 20.87 13.13
C LYS A 128 -12.65 20.67 11.64
N GLY A 129 -12.95 19.49 11.12
CA GLY A 129 -12.87 19.15 9.70
C GLY A 129 -11.53 18.53 9.28
N MET A 130 -10.73 18.01 10.21
CA MET A 130 -9.46 17.35 9.89
C MET A 130 -9.67 15.93 9.36
N MET A 131 -10.26 15.86 8.17
CA MET A 131 -10.48 14.65 7.41
C MET A 131 -10.28 14.92 5.91
N LEU A 132 -9.94 13.87 5.17
CA LEU A 132 -9.82 13.89 3.72
C LEU A 132 -10.43 12.59 3.16
N PRO A 133 -11.55 12.66 2.42
CA PRO A 133 -12.14 11.49 1.78
C PRO A 133 -11.18 10.86 0.77
N ILE A 134 -11.17 9.52 0.73
CA ILE A 134 -10.42 8.72 -0.23
C ILE A 134 -11.28 7.56 -0.75
N THR A 135 -10.92 7.02 -1.91
CA THR A 135 -11.60 5.86 -2.50
C THR A 135 -10.60 4.78 -2.85
N VAL A 136 -10.93 3.53 -2.53
CA VAL A 136 -10.17 2.33 -2.95
C VAL A 136 -10.97 1.58 -4.01
N ARG A 137 -10.33 1.22 -5.14
CA ARG A 137 -10.93 0.50 -6.27
C ARG A 137 -10.40 -0.93 -6.39
#